data_AF-A0AA86T6I9-F1
#
_entry.id   AF-A0AA86T6I9-F1
#
_cell.length_a   1.000
_cell.length_b   1.000
_cell.length_c   1.000
_cell.angle_alpha   90.00
_cell.angle_beta   90.00
_cell.angle_gamma   90.00
#
_symmetry.space_group_name_H-M   'P 1'
#
loop_
_entity.id
_entity.type
_entity.pdbx_description
1 polymer ?
#
loop_
_entity_poly.entity_id
_entity_poly.type
_entity_poly.pdbx_seq_one_letter_code
_entity_poly.pdbx_strand_id
1 'polypeptide(L)'
;MALIQKDLVPGSGDQLLTLDTETNLEWLNLTVTANRSANEVLGGFGELTTTHGFRYATGADLGTLYAHAGITKGLSEPAFMPSPNDERNHTGIEVLLDLMNGKQYAAAPSSDTQSKITSHGINGGSPSWFVRFLSLNITKPMNSHTDVNPLLSLDHRAPYLGSYLVRDLSASSAATSAPGKPKKKPGAKKRAKAAKRR
;
A
#
# COMPACT_ATOMS: atom_id res chain seq x y z
N MET A 1 11.39 16.26 1.83
CA MET A 1 11.10 14.81 1.85
C MET A 1 9.69 14.66 2.40
N ALA A 2 8.76 14.14 1.61
CA ALA A 2 7.33 14.14 1.93
C ALA A 2 6.85 12.91 2.72
N LEU A 3 7.68 11.86 2.77
CA LEU A 3 7.32 10.55 3.33
C LEU A 3 7.89 10.36 4.73
N ILE A 4 7.06 9.91 5.68
CA ILE A 4 7.46 9.64 7.06
C ILE A 4 6.89 8.30 7.56
N GLN A 5 7.62 7.59 8.42
CA GLN A 5 7.09 6.39 9.07
C GLN A 5 6.05 6.74 10.13
N LYS A 6 5.07 5.86 10.30
CA LYS A 6 3.98 5.99 11.25
C LYS A 6 3.50 4.61 11.71
N ASP A 7 2.96 4.55 12.94
CA ASP A 7 2.33 3.34 13.45
C ASP A 7 0.96 3.11 12.81
N LEU A 8 0.62 1.85 12.51
CA LEU A 8 -0.72 1.47 12.07
C LEU A 8 -1.74 1.74 13.18
N VAL A 9 -1.38 1.40 14.42
CA VAL A 9 -2.14 1.72 15.63
C VAL A 9 -1.37 2.77 16.43
N PRO A 10 -1.89 3.98 16.64
CA PRO A 10 -1.15 5.05 17.30
C PRO A 10 -0.55 4.62 18.65
N GLY A 11 0.78 4.73 18.77
CA GLY A 11 1.51 4.41 20.01
C GLY A 11 1.89 2.94 20.17
N SER A 12 1.65 2.08 19.17
CA SER A 12 2.12 0.70 19.16
C SER A 12 3.64 0.60 18.94
N GLY A 13 4.25 1.59 18.29
CA GLY A 13 5.65 1.55 17.85
C GLY A 13 5.90 0.56 16.71
N ASP A 14 4.85 0.09 16.02
CA ASP A 14 4.96 -0.93 14.97
C ASP A 14 5.53 -0.41 13.64
N GLN A 15 5.49 0.91 13.41
CA GLN A 15 5.96 1.56 12.18
C GLN A 15 5.46 0.89 10.88
N LEU A 16 4.26 0.34 10.88
CA LEU A 16 3.71 -0.41 9.74
C LEU A 16 3.15 0.47 8.62
N LEU A 17 3.18 1.79 8.78
CA LEU A 17 2.73 2.76 7.79
C LEU A 17 3.85 3.69 7.32
N THR A 18 3.74 4.11 6.07
CA THR A 18 4.40 5.29 5.53
C THR A 18 3.34 6.34 5.22
N LEU A 19 3.37 7.49 5.90
CA LEU A 19 2.52 8.63 5.59
C LEU A 19 3.19 9.50 4.54
N ASP A 20 2.48 9.75 3.45
CA ASP A 20 2.79 10.80 2.50
C ASP A 20 2.09 12.10 2.93
N THR A 21 2.88 13.06 3.41
CA THR A 21 2.39 14.32 3.96
C THR A 21 1.89 15.30 2.90
N GLU A 22 2.24 15.10 1.62
CA GLU A 22 1.76 15.95 0.53
C GLU A 22 0.38 15.49 0.03
N THR A 23 0.13 14.17 -0.02
CA THR A 23 -1.16 13.61 -0.46
C THR A 23 -2.11 13.27 0.69
N ASN A 24 -1.63 13.23 1.93
CA ASN A 24 -2.33 12.70 3.12
C ASN A 24 -2.73 11.22 2.97
N LEU A 25 -1.97 10.46 2.19
CA LEU A 25 -2.16 9.03 2.01
C LEU A 25 -1.28 8.23 2.97
N GLU A 26 -1.87 7.26 3.65
CA GLU A 26 -1.17 6.29 4.47
C GLU A 26 -0.97 5.00 3.67
N TRP A 27 0.29 4.60 3.51
CA TRP A 27 0.72 3.44 2.77
C TRP A 27 1.07 2.30 3.73
N LEU A 28 0.50 1.12 3.50
CA LEU A 28 0.79 -0.06 4.30
C LEU A 28 2.12 -0.70 3.87
N ASN A 29 2.97 -1.05 4.84
CA ASN A 29 4.20 -1.79 4.57
C ASN A 29 3.93 -3.13 3.87
N LEU A 30 4.76 -3.44 2.87
CA LEU A 30 4.57 -4.61 2.01
C LEU A 30 4.66 -5.94 2.78
N THR A 31 5.40 -5.96 3.89
CA THR A 31 5.56 -7.13 4.75
C THR A 31 4.28 -7.55 5.45
N VAL A 32 3.33 -6.63 5.67
CA VAL A 32 2.05 -6.93 6.33
C VAL A 32 1.22 -7.92 5.52
N THR A 33 1.29 -7.84 4.18
CA THR A 33 0.57 -8.73 3.26
C THR A 33 1.52 -9.66 2.50
N ALA A 34 2.75 -9.85 2.97
CA ALA A 34 3.68 -10.78 2.35
C ALA A 34 3.07 -12.19 2.29
N ASN A 35 3.27 -12.89 1.17
CA ASN A 35 2.71 -14.22 0.92
C ASN A 35 1.17 -14.28 0.85
N ARG A 36 0.50 -13.14 0.68
CA ARG A 36 -0.95 -13.07 0.47
C ARG A 36 -1.28 -12.76 -0.97
N SER A 37 -2.33 -13.42 -1.48
CA SER A 37 -2.81 -13.15 -2.82
C SER A 37 -3.68 -11.89 -2.85
N ALA A 38 -3.86 -11.31 -4.03
CA ALA A 38 -4.72 -10.15 -4.18
C ALA A 38 -6.17 -10.46 -3.74
N ASN A 39 -6.66 -11.65 -4.10
CA ASN A 39 -7.98 -12.13 -3.71
C ASN A 39 -8.15 -12.29 -2.19
N GLU A 40 -7.13 -12.75 -1.46
CA GLU A 40 -7.23 -12.84 0.01
C GLU A 40 -7.37 -11.47 0.68
N VAL A 41 -6.58 -10.51 0.22
CA VAL A 41 -6.62 -9.14 0.74
C VAL A 41 -7.98 -8.49 0.43
N LEU A 42 -8.47 -8.65 -0.81
CA LEU A 42 -9.82 -8.23 -1.17
C LEU A 42 -10.91 -8.98 -0.37
N GLY A 43 -10.65 -10.23 -0.02
CA GLY A 43 -11.50 -11.07 0.82
C GLY A 43 -11.49 -10.72 2.31
N GLY A 44 -10.76 -9.68 2.73
CA GLY A 44 -10.76 -9.18 4.11
C GLY A 44 -9.63 -9.69 4.99
N PHE A 45 -8.54 -10.20 4.41
CA PHE A 45 -7.34 -10.55 5.18
C PHE A 45 -6.89 -9.39 6.08
N GLY A 46 -6.67 -9.69 7.37
CA GLY A 46 -6.22 -8.72 8.37
C GLY A 46 -7.18 -7.55 8.58
N GLU A 47 -8.44 -7.67 8.15
CA GLU A 47 -9.43 -6.60 8.14
C GLU A 47 -8.96 -5.31 7.43
N LEU A 48 -7.97 -5.45 6.54
CA LEU A 48 -7.28 -4.30 5.93
C LEU A 48 -8.25 -3.48 5.09
N THR A 49 -9.02 -4.15 4.23
CA THR A 49 -9.98 -3.53 3.31
C THR A 49 -11.34 -3.25 3.96
N THR A 50 -11.61 -3.82 5.12
CA THR A 50 -12.91 -3.71 5.81
C THR A 50 -12.84 -2.71 6.97
N THR A 51 -12.13 -3.04 8.04
CA THR A 51 -12.07 -2.23 9.28
C THR A 51 -11.04 -1.10 9.14
N HIS A 52 -9.89 -1.38 8.53
CA HIS A 52 -8.80 -0.42 8.43
C HIS A 52 -8.92 0.54 7.23
N GLY A 53 -9.88 0.30 6.33
CA GLY A 53 -10.21 1.22 5.22
C GLY A 53 -9.19 1.29 4.10
N PHE A 54 -8.31 0.30 3.98
CA PHE A 54 -7.34 0.25 2.88
C PHE A 54 -8.00 -0.14 1.56
N ARG A 55 -7.48 0.45 0.48
CA ARG A 55 -7.73 0.03 -0.91
C ARG A 55 -6.42 -0.30 -1.59
N TYR A 56 -6.47 -1.05 -2.69
CA TYR A 56 -5.30 -1.16 -3.55
C TYR A 56 -4.92 0.20 -4.14
N ALA A 57 -3.62 0.47 -4.17
CA ALA A 57 -3.07 1.63 -4.83
C ALA A 57 -3.23 1.49 -6.35
N THR A 58 -3.62 2.58 -7.00
CA THR A 58 -3.65 2.70 -8.45
C THR A 58 -2.24 2.95 -9.00
N GLY A 59 -2.09 2.88 -10.32
CA GLY A 59 -0.83 3.29 -10.96
C GLY A 59 -0.49 4.76 -10.71
N ALA A 60 -1.50 5.63 -10.59
CA ALA A 60 -1.31 7.07 -10.33
C ALA A 60 -0.88 7.34 -8.89
N ASP A 61 -1.47 6.65 -7.91
CA ASP A 61 -1.05 6.75 -6.50
C ASP A 61 0.44 6.38 -6.39
N LEU A 62 0.85 5.27 -7.02
CA LEU A 62 2.25 4.83 -7.00
C LEU A 62 3.20 5.78 -7.74
N GLY A 63 2.77 6.33 -8.88
CA GLY A 63 3.57 7.33 -9.59
C GLY A 63 3.86 8.55 -8.71
N THR A 64 2.87 8.96 -7.90
CA THR A 64 3.01 10.07 -6.95
C THR A 64 3.93 9.70 -5.79
N LEU A 65 3.71 8.53 -5.16
CA LEU A 65 4.59 8.01 -4.10
C LEU A 65 6.05 7.96 -4.56
N TYR A 66 6.29 7.45 -5.76
CA TYR A 66 7.64 7.32 -6.34
C TYR A 66 8.26 8.69 -6.55
N ALA A 67 7.52 9.65 -7.11
CA ALA A 67 7.99 11.02 -7.27
C ALA A 67 8.33 11.67 -5.92
N HIS A 68 7.53 11.44 -4.88
CA HIS A 68 7.75 11.96 -3.53
C HIS A 68 8.95 11.32 -2.81
N ALA A 69 9.32 10.10 -3.22
CA ALA A 69 10.58 9.48 -2.84
C ALA A 69 11.79 9.94 -3.68
N GLY A 70 11.58 10.75 -4.72
CA GLY A 70 12.64 11.21 -5.63
C GLY A 70 12.90 10.29 -6.83
N ILE A 71 12.06 9.28 -7.06
CA ILE A 71 12.12 8.43 -8.24
C ILE A 71 11.40 9.17 -9.37
N THR A 72 12.17 9.75 -10.29
CA THR A 72 11.65 10.73 -11.27
C THR A 72 11.29 10.12 -12.61
N LYS A 73 11.76 8.91 -12.97
CA LYS A 73 11.29 8.19 -14.17
C LYS A 73 11.79 6.75 -14.27
N GLY A 74 10.88 5.83 -14.62
CA GLY A 74 11.13 4.40 -14.88
C GLY A 74 9.88 3.56 -15.24
N LEU A 75 8.71 4.19 -15.46
CA LEU A 75 7.45 3.46 -15.75
C LEU A 75 7.11 3.31 -17.25
N SER A 76 7.96 3.83 -18.16
CA SER A 76 7.66 3.86 -19.60
C SER A 76 8.84 3.68 -20.54
N GLU A 77 10.07 3.46 -20.05
CA GLU A 77 11.23 3.15 -20.89
C GLU A 77 11.47 1.63 -20.87
N PRO A 78 11.76 0.99 -22.01
CA PRO A 78 12.01 -0.45 -22.04
C PRO A 78 13.23 -0.79 -21.17
N ALA A 79 13.06 -1.80 -20.29
CA ALA A 79 14.00 -2.25 -19.25
C ALA A 79 15.40 -2.70 -19.72
N PHE A 80 15.74 -2.51 -20.99
CA PHE A 80 16.92 -3.11 -21.63
C PHE A 80 18.09 -2.14 -21.87
N MET A 81 18.03 -0.88 -21.42
CA MET A 81 19.18 0.02 -21.48
C MET A 81 19.39 0.74 -20.14
N PRO A 82 20.60 0.65 -19.54
CA PRO A 82 20.97 1.50 -18.39
C PRO A 82 20.77 2.97 -18.77
N SER A 83 19.96 3.67 -18.01
CA SER A 83 19.64 5.07 -18.21
C SER A 83 20.39 5.91 -17.18
N PRO A 84 20.90 7.12 -17.50
CA PRO A 84 21.43 8.05 -16.49
C PRO A 84 20.41 8.38 -15.37
N ASN A 85 19.12 8.10 -15.60
CA ASN A 85 18.06 8.23 -14.60
C ASN A 85 18.12 7.14 -13.52
N ASP A 86 18.76 6.00 -13.77
CA ASP A 86 18.90 4.89 -12.83
C ASP A 86 19.75 5.27 -11.61
N GLU A 87 20.81 6.06 -11.83
CA GLU A 87 21.60 6.64 -10.75
C GLU A 87 20.80 7.66 -9.91
N ARG A 88 19.96 8.48 -10.55
CA ARG A 88 19.10 9.44 -9.84
C ARG A 88 18.01 8.75 -9.03
N ASN A 89 17.49 7.63 -9.54
CA ASN A 89 16.49 6.83 -8.85
C ASN A 89 17.06 6.03 -7.69
N HIS A 90 18.37 5.74 -7.66
CA HIS A 90 19.01 4.91 -6.64
C HIS A 90 18.64 5.32 -5.21
N THR A 91 18.86 6.60 -4.86
CA THR A 91 18.52 7.11 -3.53
C THR A 91 17.02 7.02 -3.24
N GLY A 92 16.16 7.31 -4.23
CA GLY A 92 14.72 7.22 -4.03
C GLY A 92 14.20 5.78 -3.87
N ILE A 93 14.81 4.84 -4.59
CA ILE A 93 14.54 3.40 -4.45
C ILE A 93 14.97 2.93 -3.05
N GLU A 94 16.15 3.32 -2.59
CA GLU A 94 16.62 3.00 -1.24
C GLU A 94 15.65 3.52 -0.17
N VAL A 95 15.24 4.79 -0.28
CA VAL A 95 14.26 5.42 0.62
C VAL A 95 12.94 4.63 0.67
N LEU A 96 12.37 4.24 -0.48
CA LEU A 96 11.12 3.46 -0.47
C LEU A 96 11.30 2.05 0.06
N LEU A 97 12.44 1.41 -0.20
CA LEU A 97 12.73 0.08 0.33
C LEU A 97 12.79 0.11 1.87
N ASP A 98 13.39 1.15 2.44
CA ASP A 98 13.41 1.38 3.88
C ASP A 98 12.03 1.70 4.45
N LEU A 99 11.32 2.66 3.86
CA LEU A 99 10.05 3.12 4.37
C LEU A 99 8.96 2.04 4.30
N MET A 100 8.86 1.32 3.19
CA MET A 100 7.84 0.29 2.96
C MET A 100 8.21 -1.08 3.53
N ASN A 101 9.37 -1.17 4.22
CA ASN A 101 9.98 -2.40 4.73
C ASN A 101 10.05 -3.51 3.67
N GLY A 102 10.31 -3.14 2.42
CA GLY A 102 10.24 -4.04 1.27
C GLY A 102 11.55 -4.80 1.01
N LYS A 103 12.59 -4.60 1.82
CA LYS A 103 13.95 -5.08 1.54
C LYS A 103 13.99 -6.61 1.48
N GLN A 104 14.28 -7.13 0.30
CA GLN A 104 14.65 -8.54 0.11
C GLN A 104 16.04 -8.62 -0.47
N TYR A 105 16.88 -9.38 0.21
CA TYR A 105 18.24 -9.63 -0.23
C TYR A 105 18.21 -10.81 -1.20
N ALA A 106 18.51 -10.56 -2.48
CA ALA A 106 18.78 -11.66 -3.40
C ALA A 106 20.11 -12.31 -3.01
N ALA A 107 20.13 -13.63 -2.80
CA ALA A 107 21.39 -14.36 -2.67
C ALA A 107 22.19 -14.19 -3.97
N ALA A 108 23.44 -13.75 -3.87
CA ALA A 108 24.26 -13.46 -5.03
C ALA A 108 24.44 -14.72 -5.89
N PRO A 109 24.03 -14.73 -7.18
CA PRO A 109 24.50 -15.77 -8.08
C PRO A 109 25.97 -15.50 -8.40
N SER A 110 26.73 -16.59 -8.47
CA SER A 110 28.17 -16.64 -8.70
C SER A 110 28.65 -15.76 -9.87
N SER A 111 29.75 -15.05 -9.63
CA SER A 111 30.72 -14.47 -10.59
C SER A 111 30.52 -13.07 -11.19
N ASP A 112 29.47 -12.32 -10.86
CA ASP A 112 29.48 -10.85 -11.11
C ASP A 112 28.80 -10.12 -9.94
N THR A 113 29.61 -9.47 -9.09
CA THR A 113 29.29 -8.99 -7.74
C THR A 113 28.30 -7.82 -7.72
N GLN A 114 27.04 -8.08 -8.06
CA GLN A 114 25.94 -7.12 -7.96
C GLN A 114 25.03 -7.57 -6.82
N SER A 115 25.36 -7.17 -5.59
CA SER A 115 24.43 -7.31 -4.48
C SER A 115 23.21 -6.43 -4.76
N LYS A 116 22.03 -7.07 -4.87
CA LYS A 116 20.78 -6.38 -5.15
C LYS A 116 19.80 -6.56 -4.01
N ILE A 117 19.11 -5.48 -3.67
CA ILE A 117 17.94 -5.50 -2.81
C ILE A 117 16.72 -5.26 -3.69
N THR A 118 15.72 -6.12 -3.59
CA THR A 118 14.49 -5.99 -4.37
C THR A 118 13.27 -5.87 -3.49
N SER A 119 12.20 -5.28 -4.02
CA SER A 119 10.85 -5.45 -3.47
C SER A 119 9.84 -5.69 -4.59
N HIS A 120 8.77 -6.40 -4.24
CA HIS A 120 7.70 -6.76 -5.14
C HIS A 120 6.37 -6.41 -4.49
N GLY A 121 5.57 -5.59 -5.17
CA GLY A 121 4.25 -5.21 -4.66
C GLY A 121 3.18 -5.26 -5.73
N ILE A 122 2.03 -5.82 -5.38
CA ILE A 122 0.83 -5.86 -6.21
C ILE A 122 0.11 -4.52 -6.12
N ASN A 123 -0.26 -3.96 -7.27
CA ASN A 123 -1.10 -2.79 -7.35
C ASN A 123 -2.15 -2.95 -8.47
N GLY A 124 -3.20 -2.14 -8.42
CA GLY A 124 -4.22 -2.13 -9.46
C GLY A 124 -5.65 -2.20 -8.92
N GLY A 125 -6.53 -2.73 -9.75
CA GLY A 125 -7.97 -2.79 -9.55
C GLY A 125 -8.65 -3.22 -10.84
N SER A 126 -9.95 -3.49 -10.81
CA SER A 126 -10.65 -3.89 -12.03
C SER A 126 -10.54 -2.79 -13.11
N PRO A 127 -10.07 -3.07 -14.34
CA PRO A 127 -9.81 -4.41 -14.91
C PRO A 127 -8.32 -4.85 -14.95
N SER A 128 -7.36 -4.06 -14.46
CA SER A 128 -5.93 -4.32 -14.65
C SER A 128 -5.13 -4.37 -13.34
N TRP A 129 -4.32 -5.42 -13.23
CA TRP A 129 -3.49 -5.71 -12.06
C TRP A 129 -2.04 -5.90 -12.47
N PHE A 130 -1.13 -5.40 -11.65
CA PHE A 130 0.30 -5.38 -11.95
C PHE A 130 1.12 -5.75 -10.72
N VAL A 131 2.33 -6.23 -10.97
CA VAL A 131 3.41 -6.31 -10.00
C VAL A 131 4.40 -5.20 -10.32
N ARG A 132 4.76 -4.43 -9.31
CA ARG A 132 5.78 -3.37 -9.36
C ARG A 132 7.05 -3.88 -8.68
N PHE A 133 8.17 -3.66 -9.36
CA PHE A 133 9.50 -4.09 -8.94
C PHE A 133 10.31 -2.85 -8.59
N LEU A 134 10.95 -2.87 -7.42
CA LEU A 134 12.03 -1.96 -7.09
C LEU A 134 13.30 -2.79 -7.00
N SER A 135 14.36 -2.37 -7.70
CA SER A 135 15.65 -3.06 -7.73
C SER A 135 16.74 -2.06 -7.40
N LEU A 136 17.34 -2.21 -6.22
CA LEU A 136 18.47 -1.40 -5.76
C LEU A 136 19.76 -2.20 -5.96
N ASN A 137 20.68 -1.67 -6.75
CA ASN A 137 22.00 -2.26 -6.92
C ASN A 137 22.99 -1.60 -5.97
N ILE A 138 23.47 -2.34 -4.97
CA ILE A 138 24.31 -1.81 -3.88
C ILE A 138 25.71 -1.43 -4.39
N THR A 139 26.23 -2.10 -5.43
CA THR A 139 27.61 -1.91 -5.90
C THR A 139 27.69 -1.05 -7.17
N LYS A 140 26.60 -0.94 -7.93
CA LYS A 140 26.52 -0.15 -9.16
C LYS A 140 25.21 0.67 -9.17
N PRO A 141 25.18 1.87 -8.56
CA PRO A 141 23.95 2.68 -8.45
C PRO A 141 23.20 2.86 -9.77
N MET A 142 23.93 3.06 -10.87
CA MET A 142 23.45 3.14 -12.26
C MET A 142 22.64 1.94 -12.76
N ASN A 143 22.62 0.83 -12.03
CA ASN A 143 21.84 -0.37 -12.37
C ASN A 143 20.57 -0.50 -11.50
N SER A 144 20.24 0.50 -10.70
CA SER A 144 19.04 0.52 -9.85
C SER A 144 17.86 1.01 -10.67
N HIS A 145 16.77 0.25 -10.69
CA HIS A 145 15.66 0.51 -11.60
C HIS A 145 14.33 0.07 -10.99
N THR A 146 13.25 0.52 -11.61
CA THR A 146 11.89 0.08 -11.33
C THR A 146 11.33 -0.65 -12.53
N ASP A 147 10.48 -1.65 -12.33
CA ASP A 147 9.82 -2.37 -13.43
C ASP A 147 8.34 -2.64 -13.12
N VAL A 148 7.59 -2.99 -14.16
CA VAL A 148 6.15 -3.28 -14.13
C VAL A 148 5.88 -4.52 -14.96
N ASN A 149 5.30 -5.55 -14.33
CA ASN A 149 4.78 -6.71 -15.05
C ASN A 149 3.28 -6.88 -14.78
N PRO A 150 2.52 -7.42 -15.76
CA PRO A 150 1.14 -7.81 -15.50
C PRO A 150 1.09 -8.89 -14.41
N LEU A 151 0.10 -8.81 -13.52
CA LEU A 151 -0.12 -9.86 -12.52
C LEU A 151 -0.69 -11.10 -13.22
N LEU A 152 -0.01 -12.23 -13.09
CA LEU A 152 -0.38 -13.49 -13.76
C LEU A 152 -1.76 -14.00 -13.33
N SER A 153 -2.09 -13.86 -12.04
CA SER A 153 -3.37 -14.25 -11.45
C SER A 153 -3.57 -13.52 -10.13
N LEU A 154 -4.82 -13.21 -9.78
CA LEU A 154 -5.18 -12.65 -8.48
C LEU A 154 -4.97 -13.62 -7.31
N ASP A 155 -4.82 -14.91 -7.60
CA ASP A 155 -4.50 -15.96 -6.64
C ASP A 155 -2.99 -16.24 -6.54
N HIS A 156 -2.17 -15.57 -7.35
CA HIS A 156 -0.72 -15.72 -7.28
C HIS A 156 -0.19 -15.27 -5.92
N ARG A 157 0.72 -16.07 -5.37
CA ARG A 157 1.39 -15.84 -4.08
C ARG A 157 2.87 -16.10 -4.21
N ALA A 158 3.65 -15.30 -3.50
CA ALA A 158 5.04 -15.58 -3.27
C ALA A 158 5.43 -15.03 -1.89
N PRO A 159 6.38 -15.67 -1.17
CA PRO A 159 6.80 -15.21 0.16
C PRO A 159 7.34 -13.79 0.15
N TYR A 160 7.82 -13.35 -1.02
CA TYR A 160 8.41 -12.05 -1.25
C TYR A 160 7.44 -11.00 -1.84
N LEU A 161 6.19 -11.38 -2.12
CA LEU A 161 5.21 -10.51 -2.76
C LEU A 161 4.24 -9.94 -1.72
N GLY A 162 4.20 -8.61 -1.62
CA GLY A 162 3.23 -7.86 -0.82
C GLY A 162 2.23 -7.09 -1.70
N SER A 163 1.37 -6.27 -1.08
CA SER A 163 0.36 -5.46 -1.76
C SER A 163 0.56 -4.00 -1.42
N TYR A 164 0.60 -3.15 -2.45
CA TYR A 164 0.54 -1.70 -2.26
C TYR A 164 -0.89 -1.31 -1.90
N LEU A 165 -1.11 -1.14 -0.61
CA LEU A 165 -2.38 -0.71 -0.05
C LEU A 165 -2.25 0.71 0.49
N VAL A 166 -3.30 1.50 0.26
CA VAL A 166 -3.34 2.90 0.64
C VAL A 166 -4.70 3.26 1.23
N ARG A 167 -4.73 4.22 2.15
CA ARG A 167 -5.96 4.85 2.65
C ARG A 167 -5.76 6.34 2.87
N ASP A 168 -6.84 7.09 2.87
CA ASP A 168 -6.82 8.48 3.27
C ASP A 168 -6.67 8.61 4.79
N LEU A 169 -5.85 9.55 5.25
CA LEU A 169 -5.70 9.87 6.68
C LEU A 169 -7.06 10.23 7.33
N SER A 170 -7.98 10.82 6.56
CA SER A 170 -9.35 11.13 7.02
C SER A 170 -10.19 9.87 7.26
N ALA A 171 -10.01 8.81 6.46
CA ALA A 171 -10.70 7.54 6.61
C ALA A 171 -10.26 6.78 7.88
N SER A 172 -9.00 6.97 8.32
CA SER A 172 -8.50 6.39 9.58
C SER A 172 -9.24 6.95 10.82
N SER A 173 -9.82 8.14 10.76
CA SER A 173 -10.55 8.75 11.88
C SER A 173 -11.98 8.22 12.06
N ALA A 174 -12.57 7.64 11.01
CA ALA A 174 -13.93 7.11 11.03
C ALA A 174 -14.03 5.74 11.71
N ALA A 175 -12.93 5.00 11.82
CA ALA A 175 -12.91 3.67 12.46
C ALA A 175 -13.05 3.71 13.99
N THR A 176 -12.90 4.89 14.63
CA THR A 176 -13.02 5.04 16.10
C THR A 176 -14.36 5.61 16.55
N SER A 177 -15.27 5.98 15.64
CA SER A 177 -16.63 6.33 16.05
C SER A 177 -17.43 5.06 16.31
N ALA A 178 -17.41 4.60 17.56
CA ALA A 178 -18.33 3.61 18.08
C ALA A 178 -19.79 3.98 17.69
N PRO A 179 -20.66 3.02 17.35
CA PRO A 179 -22.04 3.30 17.00
C PRO A 179 -22.73 3.91 18.21
N GLY A 180 -23.03 5.21 18.12
CA GLY A 180 -23.76 5.94 19.13
C GLY A 180 -25.05 5.19 19.45
N LYS A 181 -25.22 4.84 20.74
CA LYS A 181 -26.45 4.26 21.29
C LYS A 181 -27.68 4.94 20.66
N PRO A 182 -28.68 4.19 20.17
CA PRO A 182 -29.89 4.80 19.63
C PRO A 182 -30.55 5.62 20.74
N LYS A 183 -30.71 6.94 20.51
CA LYS A 183 -31.53 7.81 21.35
C LYS A 183 -32.94 7.22 21.38
N LYS A 184 -33.34 6.65 22.53
CA LYS A 184 -34.72 6.28 22.84
C LYS A 184 -35.61 7.49 22.60
N LYS A 185 -36.43 7.45 21.55
CA LYS A 185 -37.58 8.35 21.40
C LYS A 185 -38.58 8.05 22.52
N PRO A 186 -39.01 9.03 23.34
CA PRO A 186 -40.08 8.81 24.29
C PRO A 186 -41.39 8.55 23.53
N GLY A 187 -42.08 7.48 23.93
CA GLY A 187 -43.26 6.96 23.25
C GLY A 187 -44.44 7.93 23.27
N ALA A 188 -45.03 8.15 22.10
CA ALA A 188 -46.35 8.74 21.97
C ALA A 188 -47.40 7.71 22.41
N LYS A 189 -48.03 7.94 23.56
CA LYS A 189 -49.20 7.19 24.02
C LYS A 189 -50.34 7.37 23.03
N LYS A 190 -50.71 6.29 22.32
CA LYS A 190 -52.00 6.17 21.63
C LYS A 190 -53.13 6.31 22.66
N ARG A 191 -53.97 7.33 22.51
CA ARG A 191 -55.29 7.40 23.15
C ARG A 191 -56.31 6.84 22.17
N ALA A 192 -56.84 5.65 22.47
CA ALA A 192 -58.05 5.11 21.88
C ALA A 192 -59.05 4.81 23.00
N LYS A 193 -60.23 5.44 22.94
CA LYS A 193 -61.50 5.01 23.55
C LYS A 193 -62.58 5.81 22.81
N ALA A 194 -63.24 5.22 21.81
CA ALA A 194 -64.39 4.31 21.92
C ALA A 194 -65.70 5.08 22.18
N ALA A 195 -66.59 4.92 21.19
CA ALA A 195 -67.93 5.47 21.07
C ALA A 195 -68.88 5.09 22.20
N LYS A 196 -69.89 5.93 22.43
CA LYS A 196 -71.18 5.49 22.96
C LYS A 196 -72.32 6.28 22.32
N ARG A 197 -73.27 5.50 21.77
CA ARG A 197 -74.54 5.89 21.13
C ARG A 197 -75.45 6.66 22.10
N ARG A 198 -76.20 7.63 21.58
CA ARG A 198 -77.66 7.69 21.69
C ARG A 198 -78.23 8.62 20.64
#